data_AF-A0A3N5LCS5-F1
#
_entry.id   AF-A0A3N5LCS5-F1
#
_cell.length_a   1.000
_cell.length_b   1.000
_cell.length_c   1.000
_cell.angle_alpha   90.00
_cell.angle_beta   90.00
_cell.angle_gamma   90.00
#
_symmetry.space_group_name_H-M   'P 1'
#
loop_
_entity.id
_entity.type
_entity.pdbx_description
1 polymer ?
#
loop_
_entity_poly.entity_id
_entity_poly.type
_entity_poly.pdbx_seq_one_letter_code
_entity_poly.pdbx_strand_id
1 'polypeptide(L)'
;MFRRPGAWYRGIVALAFALAVLLGISSSSIGVGLLTDSGAPSEDIVAGVPRGIRSDEFLRTTPWRLGTMVSPPEVFDTPLAADPSIGTVTPTAGVFETLVFFDAALVEWLAPVLPDAQLFAAYWWLPLLVVLLLLPVWLGQLGVRLWIAAPTTLLVVLSPAVAWWSLWPMLPLAWATAAATLLVWATVRHARSTSVHPAAVAAAALSGVLMSRTALAYFPWAVPIGVAILGPSVLLILTGRRRLRRLAMVGVAGMAAAVVLTGVILENADAFSAATSTIYPGTRIVTGTATNL
;
A
#
# COMPACT_ATOMS: atom_id res chain seq x y z
N MET A 1 -27.18 3.08 10.57
CA MET A 1 -26.96 3.32 9.12
C MET A 1 -25.67 4.13 9.02
N PHE A 2 -24.64 3.61 8.35
CA PHE A 2 -23.32 4.25 8.34
C PHE A 2 -23.41 5.60 7.62
N ARG A 3 -23.07 6.69 8.31
CA ARG A 3 -23.02 8.02 7.69
C ARG A 3 -21.76 8.09 6.85
N ARG A 4 -21.93 8.04 5.53
CA ARG A 4 -20.84 8.26 4.58
C ARG A 4 -20.42 9.73 4.61
N PRO A 5 -19.14 10.06 4.35
CA PRO A 5 -18.74 11.43 4.07
C PRO A 5 -19.62 12.02 2.97
N GLY A 6 -19.92 13.32 3.09
CA GLY A 6 -20.67 14.03 2.06
C GLY A 6 -19.98 13.93 0.69
N ALA A 7 -20.75 14.03 -0.40
CA ALA A 7 -20.19 14.04 -1.75
C ALA A 7 -19.13 15.14 -1.92
N TRP A 8 -19.33 16.30 -1.28
CA TRP A 8 -18.39 17.42 -1.26
C TRP A 8 -16.99 17.02 -0.72
N TYR A 9 -16.92 16.27 0.39
CA TYR A 9 -15.64 15.88 1.00
C TYR A 9 -14.84 14.99 0.05
N ARG A 10 -15.50 13.99 -0.52
CA ARG A 10 -14.88 13.07 -1.49
C ARG A 10 -14.45 13.81 -2.76
N GLY A 11 -15.27 14.76 -3.22
CA GLY A 11 -14.95 15.61 -4.36
C GLY A 11 -13.70 16.46 -4.12
N ILE A 12 -13.57 17.10 -2.96
CA ILE A 12 -12.39 17.90 -2.60
C ILE A 12 -11.14 17.03 -2.55
N VAL A 13 -11.20 15.87 -1.87
CA VAL A 13 -10.06 14.96 -1.76
C VAL A 13 -9.63 14.43 -3.14
N ALA A 14 -10.59 14.01 -3.97
CA ALA A 14 -10.30 13.52 -5.33
C ALA A 14 -9.74 14.64 -6.23
N LEU A 15 -10.26 15.86 -6.13
CA LEU A 15 -9.76 17.01 -6.87
C LEU A 15 -8.34 17.38 -6.46
N ALA A 16 -8.03 17.40 -5.16
CA ALA A 16 -6.69 17.67 -4.66
C ALA A 16 -5.67 16.63 -5.16
N PHE A 17 -6.04 15.35 -5.11
CA PHE A 17 -5.23 14.28 -5.70
C PHE A 17 -5.02 14.49 -7.21
N ALA A 18 -6.10 14.72 -7.97
CA ALA A 18 -6.02 14.92 -9.41
C ALA A 18 -5.12 16.12 -9.78
N LEU A 19 -5.22 17.24 -9.05
CA LEU A 19 -4.37 18.41 -9.25
C LEU A 19 -2.91 18.10 -8.95
N ALA A 20 -2.61 17.41 -7.84
CA ALA A 20 -1.24 17.03 -7.51
C ALA A 20 -0.63 16.12 -8.59
N VAL A 21 -1.42 15.16 -9.09
CA VAL A 21 -1.00 14.24 -10.17
C VAL A 21 -0.78 14.99 -11.47
N LEU A 22 -1.75 15.76 -11.95
CA LEU A 22 -1.67 16.47 -13.24
C LEU A 22 -0.48 17.45 -13.29
N LEU A 23 -0.19 18.09 -12.15
CA LEU A 23 0.93 19.01 -12.01
C LEU A 23 2.27 18.31 -11.70
N GLY A 24 2.30 16.99 -11.57
CA GLY A 24 3.53 16.24 -11.24
C GLY A 24 4.11 16.57 -9.87
N ILE A 25 3.30 17.06 -8.94
CA ILE A 25 3.76 17.51 -7.62
C ILE A 25 3.99 16.29 -6.73
N SER A 26 5.17 16.19 -6.11
CA SER A 26 5.45 15.25 -5.04
C SER A 26 6.13 15.97 -3.86
N SER A 27 6.23 15.30 -2.72
CA SER A 27 7.00 15.80 -1.58
C SER A 27 8.37 15.10 -1.44
N SER A 28 8.86 14.49 -2.51
CA SER A 28 10.19 13.85 -2.50
C SER A 28 11.30 14.90 -2.53
N SER A 29 12.45 14.57 -1.94
CA SER A 29 13.64 15.43 -1.94
C SER A 29 14.64 15.08 -3.05
N ILE A 30 14.16 14.51 -4.15
CA ILE A 30 15.00 14.16 -5.32
C ILE A 30 15.74 15.37 -5.93
N GLY A 31 15.24 16.59 -5.73
CA GLY A 31 15.89 17.82 -6.19
C GLY A 31 17.10 18.29 -5.38
N VAL A 32 17.61 17.51 -4.42
CA VAL A 32 18.87 17.82 -3.73
C VAL A 32 20.02 17.65 -4.72
N GLY A 33 20.94 18.63 -4.80
CA GLY A 33 22.02 18.64 -5.81
C GLY A 33 22.88 17.36 -5.87
N LEU A 34 23.09 16.66 -4.76
CA LEU A 34 23.80 15.36 -4.76
C LEU A 34 23.10 14.27 -5.60
N LEU A 35 21.80 14.42 -5.84
CA LEU A 35 20.95 13.46 -6.55
C LEU A 35 20.57 13.95 -7.95
N THR A 36 21.10 15.09 -8.39
CA THR A 36 20.88 15.64 -9.73
C THR A 36 22.12 15.47 -10.59
N ASP A 37 21.94 15.32 -11.90
CA ASP A 37 23.05 15.16 -12.86
C ASP A 37 23.99 16.36 -12.89
N SER A 38 23.48 17.56 -12.57
CA SER A 38 24.27 18.80 -12.54
C SER A 38 25.07 18.99 -11.25
N GLY A 39 24.80 18.21 -10.20
CA GLY A 39 25.33 18.47 -8.86
C GLY A 39 24.71 19.69 -8.15
N ALA A 40 23.84 20.43 -8.84
CA ALA A 40 23.17 21.62 -8.33
C ALA A 40 21.71 21.33 -7.96
N PRO A 41 21.13 22.01 -6.95
CA PRO A 41 19.71 21.86 -6.62
C PRO A 41 18.81 22.06 -7.85
N SER A 42 17.76 21.25 -7.97
CA SER A 42 16.79 21.38 -9.07
C SER A 42 16.08 22.74 -9.03
N GLU A 43 15.82 23.32 -10.19
CA GLU A 43 15.02 24.55 -10.33
C GLU A 43 13.50 24.28 -10.28
N ASP A 44 13.08 23.02 -10.37
CA ASP A 44 11.67 22.59 -10.42
C ASP A 44 11.00 22.52 -9.03
N ILE A 45 11.48 23.31 -8.07
CA ILE A 45 10.96 23.35 -6.71
C ILE A 45 9.75 24.28 -6.66
N VAL A 46 8.56 23.69 -6.54
CA VAL A 46 7.31 24.47 -6.38
C VAL A 46 7.26 25.19 -5.03
N ALA A 47 7.66 24.53 -3.94
CA ALA A 47 7.68 25.10 -2.59
C ALA A 47 8.62 24.35 -1.64
N GLY A 48 9.21 25.09 -0.70
CA GLY A 48 10.09 24.53 0.33
C GLY A 48 11.55 24.40 -0.12
N VAL A 49 12.32 23.57 0.60
CA VAL A 49 13.73 23.30 0.30
C VAL A 49 13.98 21.80 0.43
N PRO A 50 14.47 21.11 -0.61
CA PRO A 50 14.89 19.72 -0.53
C PRO A 50 15.92 19.53 0.58
N ARG A 51 15.76 18.52 1.42
CA ARG A 51 16.66 18.29 2.56
C ARG A 51 17.42 17.00 2.36
N GLY A 52 18.74 17.05 2.54
CA GLY A 52 19.58 15.86 2.50
C GLY A 52 19.17 14.79 3.52
N ILE A 53 18.67 15.16 4.69
CA ILE A 53 18.15 14.18 5.69
C ILE A 53 16.92 13.40 5.19
N ARG A 54 16.29 13.86 4.10
CA ARG A 54 15.11 13.26 3.45
C ARG A 54 15.48 12.43 2.22
N SER A 55 16.78 12.28 1.95
CA SER A 55 17.26 11.34 0.94
C SER A 55 17.17 9.89 1.41
N ASP A 56 16.71 9.62 2.63
CA ASP A 56 16.40 8.27 3.11
C ASP A 56 15.33 7.59 2.23
N GLU A 57 14.32 8.34 1.79
CA GLU A 57 13.34 7.84 0.83
C GLU A 57 13.95 7.56 -0.55
N PHE A 58 14.86 8.43 -1.00
CA PHE A 58 15.62 8.23 -2.22
C PHE A 58 16.49 6.99 -2.13
N LEU A 59 17.37 6.90 -1.14
CA LEU A 59 18.28 5.75 -0.99
C LEU A 59 17.55 4.43 -0.79
N ARG A 60 16.28 4.45 -0.37
CA ARG A 60 15.49 3.24 -0.13
C ARG A 60 14.64 2.80 -1.31
N THR A 61 13.90 3.73 -1.95
CA THR A 61 12.85 3.33 -2.91
C THR A 61 12.71 4.17 -4.16
N THR A 62 13.07 5.45 -4.17
CA THR A 62 12.81 6.30 -5.36
C THR A 62 13.50 5.77 -6.63
N PRO A 63 14.80 5.42 -6.62
CA PRO A 63 15.50 4.91 -7.79
C PRO A 63 14.89 3.61 -8.30
N TRP A 64 14.48 2.71 -7.40
CA TRP A 64 13.80 1.47 -7.77
C TRP A 64 12.49 1.76 -8.50
N ARG A 65 11.66 2.66 -7.95
CA ARG A 65 10.37 3.03 -8.54
C ARG A 65 10.52 3.76 -9.88
N LEU A 66 11.44 4.71 -9.97
CA LEU A 66 11.71 5.41 -11.23
C LEU A 66 12.29 4.43 -12.26
N GLY A 67 13.17 3.53 -11.81
CA GLY A 67 13.74 2.46 -12.60
C GLY A 67 12.67 1.57 -13.24
N THR A 68 11.69 1.12 -12.46
CA THR A 68 10.60 0.26 -12.96
C THR A 68 9.60 1.01 -13.83
N MET A 69 9.53 2.34 -13.72
CA MET A 69 8.71 3.18 -14.62
C MET A 69 9.35 3.34 -16.00
N VAL A 70 10.69 3.39 -16.06
CA VAL A 70 11.43 3.72 -17.29
C VAL A 70 12.02 2.49 -17.98
N SER A 71 12.34 1.43 -17.22
CA SER A 71 12.99 0.21 -17.73
C SER A 71 12.13 -1.03 -17.46
N PRO A 72 12.14 -2.02 -18.37
CA PRO A 72 11.48 -3.29 -18.11
C PRO A 72 12.13 -4.02 -16.92
N PRO A 73 11.37 -4.85 -16.16
CA PRO A 73 11.84 -5.51 -14.94
C PRO A 73 13.14 -6.30 -15.10
N GLU A 74 13.33 -6.91 -16.27
CA GLU A 74 14.48 -7.75 -16.64
C GLU A 74 15.83 -6.99 -16.60
N VAL A 75 15.82 -5.65 -16.63
CA VAL A 75 17.05 -4.81 -16.64
C VAL A 75 17.68 -4.70 -15.24
N PHE A 76 16.95 -5.05 -14.18
CA PHE A 76 17.44 -5.00 -12.80
C PHE A 76 18.05 -6.31 -12.29
N ASP A 77 18.06 -7.37 -13.10
CA ASP A 77 18.68 -8.65 -12.75
C ASP A 77 20.22 -8.55 -12.81
N THR A 78 20.84 -8.38 -11.66
CA THR A 78 22.29 -8.58 -11.50
C THR A 78 22.57 -10.02 -11.08
N PRO A 79 23.57 -10.71 -11.68
CA PRO A 79 23.92 -12.09 -11.30
C PRO A 79 24.40 -12.22 -9.85
N LEU A 80 24.57 -11.11 -9.14
CA LEU A 80 24.99 -11.05 -7.74
C LEU A 80 23.82 -10.96 -6.76
N ALA A 81 22.59 -10.71 -7.22
CA ALA A 81 21.40 -10.58 -6.38
C ALA A 81 20.29 -11.58 -6.80
N ALA A 82 19.46 -11.97 -5.84
CA ALA A 82 18.18 -12.60 -6.14
C ALA A 82 17.16 -11.51 -6.53
N ASP A 83 16.05 -11.91 -7.17
CA ASP A 83 14.97 -11.00 -7.56
C ASP A 83 14.56 -10.08 -6.38
N PRO A 84 14.66 -8.75 -6.53
CA PRO A 84 14.33 -7.79 -5.49
C PRO A 84 12.83 -7.47 -5.39
N SER A 85 11.96 -8.08 -6.19
CA SER A 85 10.50 -7.80 -6.31
C SER A 85 9.80 -7.66 -4.96
N ILE A 86 10.00 -8.60 -4.04
CA ILE A 86 9.40 -8.58 -2.69
C ILE A 86 9.95 -7.44 -1.83
N GLY A 87 11.26 -7.17 -1.91
CA GLY A 87 11.91 -6.12 -1.13
C GLY A 87 11.58 -4.72 -1.63
N THR A 88 11.40 -4.58 -2.94
CA THR A 88 11.09 -3.32 -3.63
C THR A 88 9.59 -3.08 -3.78
N VAL A 89 8.78 -4.12 -3.57
CA VAL A 89 7.31 -4.09 -3.65
C VAL A 89 6.85 -3.75 -5.07
N THR A 90 7.48 -4.39 -6.04
CA THR A 90 7.24 -4.23 -7.48
C THR A 90 6.87 -5.60 -8.06
N PRO A 91 5.79 -5.72 -8.85
CA PRO A 91 5.48 -6.97 -9.55
C PRO A 91 6.50 -7.20 -10.68
N THR A 92 7.12 -8.38 -10.74
CA THR A 92 8.09 -8.71 -11.82
C THR A 92 7.47 -9.61 -12.89
N ALA A 93 6.61 -10.57 -12.51
CA ALA A 93 5.81 -11.35 -13.48
C ALA A 93 4.65 -12.16 -12.86
N GLY A 94 4.63 -12.30 -11.53
CA GLY A 94 3.68 -13.15 -10.83
C GLY A 94 2.24 -12.63 -10.89
N VAL A 95 1.26 -13.53 -11.06
CA VAL A 95 -0.16 -13.17 -10.97
C VAL A 95 -0.50 -12.79 -9.53
N PHE A 96 0.03 -13.49 -8.53
CA PHE A 96 -0.24 -13.19 -7.13
C PHE A 96 0.48 -11.92 -6.68
N GLU A 97 1.73 -11.70 -7.10
CA GLU A 97 2.42 -10.42 -6.95
C GLU A 97 1.61 -9.26 -7.52
N THR A 98 1.16 -9.37 -8.77
CA THR A 98 0.37 -8.33 -9.45
C THR A 98 -0.93 -8.04 -8.69
N LEU A 99 -1.57 -9.06 -8.13
CA LEU A 99 -2.77 -8.91 -7.31
C LEU A 99 -2.50 -8.21 -5.97
N VAL A 100 -1.37 -8.49 -5.33
CA VAL A 100 -0.98 -7.87 -4.06
C VAL A 100 -0.48 -6.45 -4.29
N PHE A 101 0.51 -6.29 -5.15
CA PHE A 101 1.17 -5.03 -5.51
C PHE A 101 0.42 -4.33 -6.65
N PHE A 102 -0.91 -4.43 -6.67
CA PHE A 102 -1.76 -3.84 -7.69
C PHE A 102 -1.58 -2.31 -7.79
N ASP A 103 -1.12 -1.67 -6.72
CA ASP A 103 -0.81 -0.24 -6.68
C ASP A 103 0.42 0.09 -7.53
N ALA A 104 1.44 -0.77 -7.53
CA ALA A 104 2.58 -0.67 -8.43
C ALA A 104 2.22 -1.10 -9.86
N ALA A 105 1.49 -2.22 -10.00
CA ALA A 105 1.00 -2.66 -11.31
C ALA A 105 0.16 -1.58 -12.00
N LEU A 106 -0.79 -0.94 -11.29
CA LEU A 106 -1.61 0.12 -11.86
C LEU A 106 -0.76 1.26 -12.45
N VAL A 107 0.37 1.56 -11.82
CA VAL A 107 1.28 2.61 -12.25
C VAL A 107 2.07 2.17 -13.49
N GLU A 108 2.57 0.94 -13.55
CA GLU A 108 3.16 0.39 -14.79
C GLU A 108 2.19 0.42 -15.96
N TRP A 109 0.91 0.12 -15.72
CA TRP A 109 -0.13 0.14 -16.75
C TRP A 109 -0.46 1.55 -17.24
N LEU A 110 -0.24 2.56 -16.40
CA LEU A 110 -0.43 3.97 -16.74
C LEU A 110 0.81 4.61 -17.37
N ALA A 111 1.98 3.96 -17.28
CA ALA A 111 3.25 4.47 -17.79
C ALA A 111 3.22 4.86 -19.29
N PRO A 112 2.54 4.13 -20.19
CA PRO A 112 2.47 4.52 -21.60
C PRO A 112 1.65 5.80 -21.87
N VAL A 113 0.88 6.28 -20.88
CA VAL A 113 -0.12 7.34 -21.06
C VAL A 113 0.23 8.62 -20.29
N LEU A 114 0.90 8.49 -19.14
CA LEU A 114 1.26 9.61 -18.27
C LEU A 114 2.77 9.87 -18.34
N PRO A 115 3.21 11.14 -18.37
CA PRO A 115 4.63 11.43 -18.21
C PRO A 115 5.13 11.06 -16.80
N ASP A 116 6.42 10.78 -16.69
CA ASP A 116 7.05 10.20 -15.49
C ASP A 116 6.76 10.98 -14.20
N ALA A 117 6.75 12.32 -14.26
CA ALA A 117 6.47 13.17 -13.10
C ALA A 117 5.03 13.00 -12.59
N GLN A 118 4.05 12.95 -13.50
CA GLN A 118 2.65 12.70 -13.18
C GLN A 118 2.47 11.29 -12.65
N LEU A 119 3.16 10.32 -13.24
CA LEU A 119 3.10 8.92 -12.84
C LEU A 119 3.66 8.71 -11.44
N PHE A 120 4.83 9.30 -11.17
CA PHE A 120 5.45 9.30 -9.85
C PHE A 120 4.56 9.98 -8.81
N ALA A 121 3.96 11.13 -9.13
CA ALA A 121 3.00 11.80 -8.26
C ALA A 121 1.76 10.94 -7.97
N ALA A 122 1.24 10.22 -8.97
CA ALA A 122 0.10 9.30 -8.78
C ALA A 122 0.44 8.19 -7.80
N TYR A 123 1.58 7.52 -7.98
CA TYR A 123 2.07 6.51 -7.05
C TYR A 123 2.26 7.09 -5.64
N TRP A 124 2.88 8.28 -5.55
CA TRP A 124 3.20 8.95 -4.28
C TRP A 124 1.96 9.25 -3.43
N TRP A 125 0.92 9.80 -4.04
CA TRP A 125 -0.26 10.27 -3.33
C TRP A 125 -1.38 9.21 -3.21
N LEU A 126 -1.30 8.09 -3.93
CA LEU A 126 -2.36 7.08 -3.96
C LEU A 126 -2.69 6.52 -2.55
N PRO A 127 -1.73 6.11 -1.72
CA PRO A 127 -2.05 5.65 -0.36
C PRO A 127 -2.76 6.73 0.46
N LEU A 128 -2.32 7.98 0.30
CA LEU A 128 -2.91 9.11 1.01
C LEU A 128 -4.36 9.37 0.58
N LEU A 129 -4.64 9.31 -0.72
CA LEU A 129 -5.99 9.39 -1.27
C LEU A 129 -6.90 8.33 -0.63
N VAL A 130 -6.44 7.09 -0.58
CA VAL A 130 -7.21 5.97 -0.03
C VAL A 130 -7.49 6.19 1.46
N VAL A 131 -6.49 6.62 2.25
CA VAL A 131 -6.67 6.94 3.67
C VAL A 131 -7.69 8.06 3.86
N LEU A 132 -7.55 9.18 3.14
CA LEU A 132 -8.46 10.32 3.23
C LEU A 132 -9.90 9.91 2.88
N LEU A 133 -10.10 9.07 1.86
CA LEU A 133 -11.45 8.64 1.47
C LEU A 133 -12.05 7.59 2.42
N LEU A 134 -11.26 6.62 2.89
CA LEU A 134 -11.78 5.42 3.54
C LEU A 134 -11.64 5.42 5.06
N LEU A 135 -10.65 6.11 5.64
CA LEU A 135 -10.51 6.15 7.11
C LEU A 135 -11.72 6.80 7.80
N PRO A 136 -12.28 7.94 7.30
CA PRO A 136 -13.51 8.48 7.87
C PRO A 136 -14.72 7.54 7.70
N VAL A 137 -14.77 6.77 6.61
CA VAL A 137 -15.83 5.79 6.35
C VAL A 137 -15.74 4.64 7.35
N TRP A 138 -14.55 4.08 7.55
CA TRP A 138 -14.29 3.02 8.51
C TRP A 138 -14.58 3.47 9.95
N LEU A 139 -14.12 4.65 10.36
CA LEU A 139 -14.46 5.25 11.65
C LEU A 139 -15.98 5.42 11.81
N GLY A 140 -16.67 5.84 10.75
CA GLY A 140 -18.13 5.90 10.70
C GLY A 140 -18.80 4.52 10.84
N GLN A 141 -18.16 3.45 10.39
CA GLN A 141 -18.62 2.08 10.61
C GLN A 141 -18.49 1.65 12.07
N LEU A 142 -17.51 2.18 12.79
CA LEU A 142 -17.36 2.03 14.24
C LEU A 142 -18.28 2.96 15.05
N GLY A 143 -19.07 3.81 14.40
CA GLY A 143 -20.02 4.72 15.06
C GLY A 143 -19.47 6.13 15.32
N VAL A 144 -18.27 6.45 14.87
CA VAL A 144 -17.68 7.79 14.99
C VAL A 144 -18.42 8.77 14.07
N ARG A 145 -18.73 9.97 14.57
CA ARG A 145 -19.39 11.01 13.77
C ARG A 145 -18.40 11.63 12.79
N LEU A 146 -18.86 12.01 11.59
CA LEU A 146 -18.00 12.55 10.52
C LEU A 146 -17.15 13.75 10.97
N TRP A 147 -17.72 14.65 11.78
CA TRP A 147 -17.02 15.82 12.29
C TRP A 147 -15.88 15.49 13.28
N ILE A 148 -15.83 14.26 13.81
CA ILE A 148 -14.70 13.73 14.57
C ILE A 148 -13.79 12.93 13.64
N ALA A 149 -14.37 12.09 12.78
CA ALA A 149 -13.64 11.18 11.91
C ALA A 149 -12.76 11.91 10.87
N ALA A 150 -13.26 12.99 10.28
CA ALA A 150 -12.50 13.79 9.30
C ALA A 150 -11.30 14.49 9.96
N PRO A 151 -11.43 15.25 11.06
CA PRO A 151 -10.27 15.80 11.77
C PRO A 151 -9.31 14.73 12.27
N THR A 152 -9.80 13.59 12.78
CA THR A 152 -8.94 12.47 13.18
C THR A 152 -8.11 11.94 12.02
N THR A 153 -8.73 11.81 10.84
CA THR A 153 -8.03 11.38 9.63
C THR A 153 -6.96 12.40 9.22
N LEU A 154 -7.27 13.70 9.30
CA LEU A 154 -6.28 14.75 9.04
C LEU A 154 -5.12 14.70 10.04
N LEU A 155 -5.38 14.48 11.33
CA LEU A 155 -4.32 14.34 12.34
C LEU A 155 -3.41 13.14 12.08
N VAL A 156 -3.97 12.01 11.62
CA VAL A 156 -3.18 10.83 11.23
C VAL A 156 -2.29 11.13 10.03
N VAL A 157 -2.88 11.72 8.98
CA VAL A 157 -2.19 12.09 7.74
C VAL A 157 -1.10 13.13 7.97
N LEU A 158 -1.37 14.14 8.79
CA LEU A 158 -0.45 15.23 9.10
C LEU A 158 0.48 14.91 10.27
N SER A 159 0.49 13.66 10.74
CA SER A 159 1.32 13.28 11.88
C SER A 159 2.82 13.38 11.52
N PRO A 160 3.68 13.73 12.50
CA PRO A 160 5.12 13.79 12.26
C PRO A 160 5.72 12.49 11.74
N ALA A 161 5.16 11.32 12.11
CA ALA A 161 5.63 10.03 11.62
C ALA A 161 5.43 9.87 10.11
N VAL A 162 4.30 10.34 9.58
CA VAL A 162 3.99 10.30 8.14
C VAL A 162 4.92 11.21 7.37
N ALA A 163 5.15 12.42 7.88
CA ALA A 163 6.15 13.31 7.33
C ALA A 163 7.52 12.63 7.39
N TRP A 164 8.04 12.30 8.57
CA TRP A 164 9.39 11.74 8.79
C TRP A 164 9.72 10.54 7.92
N TRP A 165 8.76 9.64 7.69
CA TRP A 165 8.95 8.44 6.87
C TRP A 165 8.45 8.57 5.42
N SER A 166 8.35 9.80 4.91
CA SER A 166 8.04 10.08 3.50
C SER A 166 6.81 9.30 3.01
N LEU A 167 5.72 9.39 3.78
CA LEU A 167 4.44 8.73 3.54
C LEU A 167 4.43 7.19 3.62
N TRP A 168 5.55 6.52 3.91
CA TRP A 168 5.59 5.05 4.02
C TRP A 168 4.55 4.44 4.98
N PRO A 169 4.25 5.03 6.15
CA PRO A 169 3.21 4.49 7.03
C PRO A 169 1.81 4.53 6.39
N MET A 170 1.58 5.39 5.40
CA MET A 170 0.29 5.50 4.72
C MET A 170 -0.01 4.29 3.84
N LEU A 171 1.01 3.58 3.36
CA LEU A 171 0.83 2.41 2.50
C LEU A 171 0.12 1.25 3.23
N PRO A 172 0.65 0.69 4.33
CA PRO A 172 -0.08 -0.32 5.11
C PRO A 172 -1.38 0.23 5.70
N LEU A 173 -1.46 1.52 6.06
CA LEU A 173 -2.69 2.13 6.59
C LEU A 173 -3.81 2.18 5.56
N ALA A 174 -3.51 2.61 4.33
CA ALA A 174 -4.45 2.70 3.22
C ALA A 174 -5.12 1.35 2.99
N TRP A 175 -4.31 0.31 2.81
CA TRP A 175 -4.80 -1.01 2.44
C TRP A 175 -5.45 -1.74 3.62
N ALA A 176 -4.95 -1.56 4.85
CA ALA A 176 -5.61 -2.08 6.05
C ALA A 176 -6.99 -1.45 6.24
N THR A 177 -7.09 -0.13 6.06
CA THR A 177 -8.34 0.61 6.20
C THR A 177 -9.34 0.24 5.10
N ALA A 178 -8.88 0.11 3.85
CA ALA A 178 -9.70 -0.34 2.73
C ALA A 178 -10.24 -1.76 2.98
N ALA A 179 -9.35 -2.69 3.37
CA ALA A 179 -9.70 -4.06 3.72
C ALA A 179 -10.74 -4.11 4.84
N ALA A 180 -10.51 -3.40 5.94
CA ALA A 180 -11.43 -3.35 7.08
C ALA A 180 -12.80 -2.75 6.70
N THR A 181 -12.80 -1.68 5.90
CA THR A 181 -14.02 -1.03 5.41
C THR A 181 -14.88 -2.02 4.61
N LEU A 182 -14.26 -2.76 3.69
CA LEU A 182 -14.93 -3.75 2.87
C LEU A 182 -15.42 -4.95 3.68
N LEU A 183 -14.61 -5.44 4.63
CA LEU A 183 -14.99 -6.58 5.48
C LEU A 183 -16.19 -6.25 6.36
N VAL A 184 -16.18 -5.09 7.02
CA VAL A 184 -17.31 -4.64 7.84
C VAL A 184 -18.55 -4.42 6.97
N TRP A 185 -18.40 -3.86 5.78
CA TRP A 185 -19.51 -3.72 4.83
C TRP A 185 -20.08 -5.08 4.41
N ALA A 186 -19.23 -6.03 4.03
CA ALA A 186 -19.59 -7.38 3.60
C ALA A 186 -20.33 -8.14 4.70
N THR A 187 -19.79 -8.14 5.92
CA THR A 187 -20.38 -8.82 7.08
C THR A 187 -21.74 -8.26 7.45
N VAL A 188 -21.90 -6.93 7.46
CA VAL A 188 -23.19 -6.27 7.76
C VAL A 188 -24.20 -6.50 6.65
N ARG A 189 -23.79 -6.41 5.38
CA ARG A 189 -24.65 -6.66 4.21
C ARG A 189 -25.14 -8.10 4.20
N HIS A 190 -24.24 -9.07 4.37
CA HIS A 190 -24.56 -10.49 4.38
C HIS A 190 -25.43 -10.88 5.59
N ALA A 191 -25.16 -10.33 6.77
CA ALA A 191 -25.99 -10.59 7.96
C ALA A 191 -27.45 -10.14 7.82
N ARG A 192 -27.74 -9.16 6.95
CA ARG A 192 -29.12 -8.69 6.66
C ARG A 192 -29.83 -9.52 5.58
N SER A 193 -29.08 -10.19 4.73
CA SER A 193 -29.63 -11.06 3.68
C SER A 193 -30.06 -12.40 4.26
N THR A 194 -31.05 -13.05 3.67
CA THR A 194 -31.39 -14.46 3.95
C THR A 194 -30.48 -15.41 3.16
N SER A 195 -30.04 -15.00 1.96
CA SER A 195 -29.15 -15.73 1.05
C SER A 195 -27.72 -15.18 1.01
N VAL A 196 -26.80 -15.96 0.42
CA VAL A 196 -25.44 -15.51 0.09
C VAL A 196 -25.53 -14.41 -0.97
N HIS A 197 -24.91 -13.26 -0.69
CA HIS A 197 -24.94 -12.12 -1.59
C HIS A 197 -23.60 -12.04 -2.32
N PRO A 198 -23.54 -12.23 -3.65
CA PRO A 198 -22.28 -12.30 -4.39
C PRO A 198 -21.37 -11.09 -4.15
N ALA A 199 -21.94 -9.87 -4.14
CA ALA A 199 -21.13 -8.67 -3.86
C ALA A 199 -20.53 -8.65 -2.44
N ALA A 200 -21.16 -9.28 -1.45
CA ALA A 200 -20.60 -9.36 -0.10
C ALA A 200 -19.44 -10.38 -0.05
N VAL A 201 -19.57 -11.50 -0.77
CA VAL A 201 -18.48 -12.47 -0.92
C VAL A 201 -17.31 -11.85 -1.67
N ALA A 202 -17.56 -11.16 -2.78
CA ALA A 202 -16.53 -10.46 -3.55
C ALA A 202 -15.82 -9.37 -2.72
N ALA A 203 -16.57 -8.57 -1.95
CA ALA A 203 -15.97 -7.57 -1.07
C ALA A 203 -15.16 -8.19 0.08
N ALA A 204 -15.60 -9.34 0.62
CA ALA A 204 -14.84 -10.07 1.63
C ALA A 204 -13.55 -10.67 1.03
N ALA A 205 -13.61 -11.25 -0.16
CA ALA A 205 -12.43 -11.76 -0.86
C ALA A 205 -11.43 -10.63 -1.16
N LEU A 206 -11.90 -9.51 -1.73
CA LEU A 206 -11.08 -8.32 -1.99
C LEU A 206 -10.46 -7.76 -0.70
N SER A 207 -11.21 -7.77 0.41
CA SER A 207 -10.65 -7.41 1.72
C SER A 207 -9.45 -8.28 2.11
N GLY A 208 -9.50 -9.58 1.85
CA GLY A 208 -8.38 -10.50 2.07
C GLY A 208 -7.15 -10.17 1.21
N VAL A 209 -7.36 -9.87 -0.08
CA VAL A 209 -6.29 -9.45 -1.00
C VAL A 209 -5.61 -8.17 -0.48
N LEU A 210 -6.40 -7.14 -0.16
CA LEU A 210 -5.89 -5.87 0.36
C LEU A 210 -5.17 -6.02 1.71
N MET A 211 -5.64 -6.92 2.58
CA MET A 211 -4.96 -7.20 3.85
C MET A 211 -3.61 -7.89 3.65
N SER A 212 -3.49 -8.74 2.63
CA SER A 212 -2.22 -9.38 2.26
C SER A 212 -1.17 -8.34 1.89
N ARG A 213 -1.59 -7.28 1.19
CA ARG A 213 -0.74 -6.12 0.86
C ARG A 213 -0.22 -5.38 2.11
N THR A 214 -1.02 -5.28 3.16
CA THR A 214 -0.57 -4.75 4.46
C THR A 214 0.42 -5.70 5.13
N ALA A 215 0.17 -7.01 5.09
CA ALA A 215 1.03 -8.02 5.73
C ALA A 215 2.44 -8.08 5.13
N LEU A 216 2.55 -7.82 3.83
CA LEU A 216 3.83 -7.76 3.10
C LEU A 216 4.50 -6.36 3.15
N ALA A 217 3.89 -5.38 3.82
CA ALA A 217 4.51 -4.09 4.04
C ALA A 217 5.59 -4.17 5.14
N TYR A 218 6.39 -3.10 5.27
CA TYR A 218 7.44 -3.02 6.29
C TYR A 218 6.90 -3.31 7.70
N PHE A 219 7.40 -4.38 8.34
CA PHE A 219 6.86 -4.94 9.59
C PHE A 219 6.63 -3.92 10.72
N PRO A 220 7.55 -2.96 10.98
CA PRO A 220 7.35 -1.93 12.00
C PRO A 220 6.10 -1.08 11.79
N TRP A 221 5.61 -0.96 10.56
CA TRP A 221 4.34 -0.30 10.25
C TRP A 221 3.19 -1.30 10.13
N ALA A 222 3.40 -2.42 9.44
CA ALA A 222 2.38 -3.42 9.16
C ALA A 222 1.72 -3.95 10.45
N VAL A 223 2.51 -4.31 11.47
CA VAL A 223 1.98 -4.94 12.69
C VAL A 223 1.16 -3.94 13.53
N PRO A 224 1.68 -2.75 13.93
CA PRO A 224 0.90 -1.84 14.75
C PRO A 224 -0.36 -1.34 14.03
N ILE A 225 -0.25 -1.01 12.74
CA ILE A 225 -1.39 -0.55 11.94
C ILE A 225 -2.41 -1.67 11.74
N GLY A 226 -1.94 -2.88 11.41
CA GLY A 226 -2.77 -4.06 11.26
C GLY A 226 -3.59 -4.31 12.52
N VAL A 227 -2.96 -4.32 13.69
CA VAL A 227 -3.65 -4.48 14.98
C VAL A 227 -4.64 -3.35 15.25
N ALA A 228 -4.23 -2.09 15.05
CA ALA A 228 -5.08 -0.92 15.32
C ALA A 228 -6.34 -0.86 14.44
N ILE A 229 -6.28 -1.38 13.21
CA ILE A 229 -7.39 -1.39 12.27
C ILE A 229 -8.21 -2.70 12.37
N LEU A 230 -7.57 -3.86 12.45
CA LEU A 230 -8.25 -5.15 12.52
C LEU A 230 -8.93 -5.37 13.87
N GLY A 231 -8.32 -4.98 14.98
CA GLY A 231 -8.85 -5.21 16.32
C GLY A 231 -10.29 -4.69 16.50
N PRO A 232 -10.55 -3.39 16.28
CA PRO A 232 -11.90 -2.83 16.35
C PRO A 232 -12.86 -3.44 15.33
N SER A 233 -12.38 -3.75 14.12
CA SER A 233 -13.19 -4.36 13.05
C SER A 233 -13.66 -5.77 13.43
N VAL A 234 -12.77 -6.59 13.97
CA VAL A 234 -13.07 -7.94 14.46
C VAL A 234 -14.03 -7.85 15.66
N LEU A 235 -13.80 -6.93 16.60
CA LEU A 235 -14.69 -6.75 17.75
C LEU A 235 -16.12 -6.39 17.31
N LEU A 236 -16.28 -5.49 16.33
CA LEU A 236 -17.58 -5.13 15.76
C LEU A 236 -18.29 -6.34 15.09
N ILE A 237 -17.52 -7.21 14.44
CA ILE A 237 -18.03 -8.42 13.80
C ILE A 237 -18.50 -9.42 14.86
N LEU A 238 -17.69 -9.64 15.91
CA LEU A 238 -17.93 -10.62 16.97
C LEU A 238 -19.10 -10.24 17.89
N THR A 239 -19.27 -8.96 18.18
CA THR A 239 -20.38 -8.43 19.03
C THR A 239 -21.71 -8.33 18.29
N GLY A 240 -21.72 -8.67 17.00
CA GLY A 240 -22.89 -8.59 16.15
C GLY A 240 -23.91 -9.72 16.33
N ARG A 241 -25.19 -9.38 16.14
CA ARG A 241 -26.23 -10.40 15.87
C ARG A 241 -25.86 -11.21 14.61
N ARG A 242 -26.23 -12.49 14.60
CA ARG A 242 -25.91 -13.48 13.54
C ARG A 242 -24.40 -13.68 13.36
N ARG A 243 -23.66 -13.80 14.48
CA ARG A 243 -22.19 -13.96 14.53
C ARG A 243 -21.66 -14.99 13.54
N LEU A 244 -22.25 -16.19 13.45
CA LEU A 244 -21.78 -17.24 12.54
C LEU A 244 -21.77 -16.81 11.06
N ARG A 245 -22.81 -16.10 10.60
CA ARG A 245 -22.85 -15.56 9.23
C ARG A 245 -21.79 -14.49 8.99
N ARG A 246 -21.50 -13.67 10.00
CA ARG A 246 -20.44 -12.67 9.90
C ARG A 246 -19.06 -13.33 9.88
N LEU A 247 -18.84 -14.36 10.70
CA LEU A 247 -17.62 -15.16 10.71
C LEU A 247 -17.39 -15.87 9.38
N ALA A 248 -18.44 -16.28 8.66
CA ALA A 248 -18.29 -16.82 7.31
C ALA A 248 -17.60 -15.83 6.35
N MET A 249 -17.93 -14.54 6.42
CA MET A 249 -17.25 -13.52 5.59
C MET A 249 -15.82 -13.25 6.04
N VAL A 250 -15.53 -13.36 7.35
CA VAL A 250 -14.14 -13.36 7.84
C VAL A 250 -13.37 -14.57 7.30
N GLY A 251 -14.00 -15.74 7.26
CA GLY A 251 -13.42 -16.95 6.66
C GLY A 251 -13.12 -16.78 5.17
N VAL A 252 -14.03 -16.16 4.40
CA VAL A 252 -13.78 -15.82 2.98
C VAL A 252 -12.59 -14.88 2.84
N ALA A 253 -12.52 -13.82 3.64
CA ALA A 253 -11.39 -12.89 3.62
C ALA A 253 -10.06 -13.56 4.01
N GLY A 254 -10.08 -14.39 5.06
CA GLY A 254 -8.91 -15.14 5.52
C GLY A 254 -8.44 -16.15 4.49
N MET A 255 -9.35 -16.85 3.81
CA MET A 255 -9.02 -17.79 2.73
C MET A 255 -8.41 -17.05 1.53
N ALA A 256 -9.00 -15.93 1.10
CA ALA A 256 -8.46 -15.12 0.02
C ALA A 256 -7.05 -14.60 0.36
N ALA A 257 -6.84 -14.13 1.60
CA ALA A 257 -5.52 -13.69 2.05
C ALA A 257 -4.51 -14.85 2.07
N ALA A 258 -4.90 -16.02 2.59
CA ALA A 258 -4.02 -17.19 2.63
C ALA A 258 -3.63 -17.66 1.23
N VAL A 259 -4.58 -17.75 0.29
CA VAL A 259 -4.32 -18.12 -1.11
C VAL A 259 -3.35 -17.15 -1.75
N VAL A 260 -3.59 -15.85 -1.60
CA VAL A 260 -2.75 -14.81 -2.22
C VAL A 260 -1.35 -14.78 -1.61
N LEU A 261 -1.22 -14.80 -0.28
CA LEU A 261 0.08 -14.84 0.39
C LEU A 261 0.88 -16.09 0.04
N THR A 262 0.21 -17.25 0.00
CA THR A 262 0.85 -18.50 -0.43
C THR A 262 1.32 -18.39 -1.88
N GLY A 263 0.48 -17.85 -2.76
CA GLY A 263 0.83 -17.60 -4.16
C GLY A 263 2.07 -16.71 -4.30
N VAL A 264 2.13 -15.58 -3.59
CA VAL A 264 3.32 -14.70 -3.59
C VAL A 264 4.56 -15.43 -3.09
N ILE A 265 4.45 -16.21 -2.01
CA ILE A 265 5.59 -16.99 -1.47
C ILE A 265 6.09 -18.01 -2.50
N LEU A 266 5.18 -18.67 -3.23
CA LEU A 266 5.54 -19.64 -4.25
C LEU A 266 6.14 -18.99 -5.49
N GLU A 267 5.61 -17.85 -5.94
CA GLU A 267 6.19 -17.05 -7.04
C GLU A 267 7.60 -16.55 -6.71
N ASN A 268 7.89 -16.33 -5.43
CA ASN A 268 9.16 -15.76 -4.94
C ASN A 268 9.97 -16.74 -4.10
N ALA A 269 9.81 -18.05 -4.31
CA ALA A 269 10.42 -19.06 -3.44
C ALA A 269 11.94 -18.91 -3.34
N ASP A 270 12.60 -18.59 -4.46
CA ASP A 270 14.06 -18.38 -4.51
C ASP A 270 14.49 -17.13 -3.72
N ALA A 271 13.75 -16.02 -3.84
CA ALA A 271 14.01 -14.81 -3.07
C ALA A 271 13.80 -15.03 -1.56
N PHE A 272 12.75 -15.74 -1.16
CA PHE A 272 12.53 -16.12 0.25
C PHE A 272 13.60 -17.10 0.76
N SER A 273 14.04 -18.05 -0.06
CA SER A 273 15.13 -18.97 0.28
C SER A 273 16.45 -18.22 0.45
N ALA A 274 16.77 -17.28 -0.46
CA ALA A 274 17.94 -16.43 -0.36
C ALA A 274 17.91 -15.56 0.90
N ALA A 275 16.76 -14.94 1.23
CA ALA A 275 16.61 -14.13 2.42
C ALA A 275 16.78 -14.95 3.72
N THR A 276 16.15 -16.12 3.80
CA THR A 276 16.22 -16.99 4.98
C THR A 276 17.55 -17.73 5.15
N SER A 277 18.37 -17.80 4.08
CA SER A 277 19.73 -18.35 4.09
C SER A 277 20.82 -17.29 4.31
N THR A 278 20.45 -16.08 4.72
CA THR A 278 21.40 -15.03 5.13
C THR A 278 21.33 -14.78 6.64
N ILE A 279 22.50 -14.71 7.29
CA ILE A 279 22.64 -14.26 8.68
C ILE A 279 22.88 -12.75 8.64
N TYR A 280 22.08 -11.98 9.36
CA TYR A 280 22.30 -10.55 9.50
C TYR A 280 23.66 -10.27 10.19
N PRO A 281 24.50 -9.34 9.68
CA PRO A 281 24.28 -8.42 8.56
C PRO A 281 24.94 -8.88 7.25
N GLY A 282 24.44 -9.94 6.62
CA GLY A 282 24.76 -10.31 5.23
C GLY A 282 25.65 -11.53 5.02
N THR A 283 25.98 -12.31 6.06
CA THR A 283 26.74 -13.54 5.89
C THR A 283 25.84 -14.61 5.27
N ARG A 284 26.05 -14.97 4.00
CA ARG A 284 25.35 -16.10 3.37
C ARG A 284 25.76 -17.41 4.05
N ILE A 285 24.79 -18.28 4.34
CA ILE A 285 25.03 -19.62 4.90
C ILE A 285 25.62 -20.55 3.83
N VAL A 286 25.44 -20.22 2.54
CA VAL A 286 25.96 -20.99 1.40
C VAL A 286 26.98 -20.14 0.64
N THR A 287 28.17 -20.69 0.44
CA THR A 287 29.21 -20.10 -0.43
C THR A 287 28.64 -19.96 -1.83
N GLY A 288 28.46 -18.73 -2.30
CA GLY A 288 28.08 -18.47 -3.69
C GLY A 288 29.17 -18.97 -4.62
N THR A 289 29.03 -20.18 -5.15
CA THR A 289 29.81 -20.62 -6.29
C THR A 289 29.30 -19.85 -7.49
N ALA A 290 30.18 -19.04 -8.10
CA ALA A 290 29.90 -18.46 -9.40
C ALA A 290 29.55 -19.60 -10.36
N THR A 291 28.29 -19.67 -10.80
CA THR A 291 27.93 -20.48 -11.95
C THR A 291 28.57 -19.80 -13.15
N ASN A 292 29.65 -20.40 -13.67
CA ASN A 292 30.27 -19.98 -14.92
C ASN A 292 29.20 -19.96 -16.01
N LEU A 293 28.79 -18.75 -16.41
CA LEU A 293 28.13 -18.49 -17.70
C LEU A 293 29.20 -18.05 -18.68
#